data_AF-A0A933M905-F1
#
_entry.id   AF-A0A933M905-F1
#
_cell.length_a   1.000
_cell.length_b   1.000
_cell.length_c   1.000
_cell.angle_alpha   90.00
_cell.angle_beta   90.00
_cell.angle_gamma   90.00
#
_symmetry.space_group_name_H-M   'P 1'
#
loop_
_entity.id
_entity.type
_entity.pdbx_description
1 polymer ?
#
loop_
_entity_poly.entity_id
_entity_poly.type
_entity_poly.pdbx_seq_one_letter_code
_entity_poly.pdbx_strand_id
1 'polypeptide(L)'
;MAIQERYIVDALGHRIAVVLDTAEYERLLEELEELRERDEMRNYDPTKDPDEGLTLRADFRAKLLQQEAAYKAGELKGKPLEQVASELGLDDDV
;
A
#
# COMPACT_ATOMS: atom_id res chain seq x y z
N MET A 1 10.29 28.67 3.12
CA MET A 1 9.98 30.02 2.58
C MET A 1 8.75 30.53 3.32
N ALA A 2 8.60 31.84 3.56
CA ALA A 2 7.45 32.35 4.31
C ALA A 2 6.21 32.44 3.39
N ILE A 3 5.15 31.70 3.71
CA ILE A 3 3.87 31.73 3.00
C ILE A 3 3.21 33.08 3.27
N GLN A 4 2.75 33.77 2.22
CA GLN A 4 2.07 35.06 2.37
C GLN A 4 0.56 34.86 2.56
N GLU A 5 0.19 34.35 3.73
CA GLU A 5 -1.20 34.06 4.05
C GLU A 5 -2.06 35.34 4.08
N ARG A 6 -3.14 35.34 3.31
CA ARG A 6 -4.18 36.38 3.38
C ARG A 6 -5.40 35.80 4.04
N TYR A 7 -6.07 36.57 4.88
CA TYR A 7 -7.26 36.10 5.60
C TYR A 7 -8.50 36.87 5.18
N ILE A 8 -9.62 36.16 5.08
CA ILE A 8 -10.95 36.77 5.10
C ILE A 8 -11.38 36.81 6.56
N VAL A 9 -11.80 37.99 7.02
CA VAL A 9 -12.25 38.21 8.40
C VAL A 9 -13.76 38.50 8.45
N ASP A 10 -14.41 38.07 9.52
CA ASP A 10 -15.81 38.42 9.80
C ASP A 10 -15.94 39.86 10.34
N ALA A 11 -17.18 40.29 10.61
CA ALA A 11 -17.47 41.62 11.16
C ALA A 11 -16.93 41.85 12.58
N LEU A 12 -16.53 40.79 13.29
CA LEU A 12 -15.93 40.82 14.61
C LEU A 12 -14.39 40.73 14.56
N GLY A 13 -13.82 40.61 13.36
CA GLY A 13 -12.38 40.50 13.13
C GLY A 13 -11.83 39.07 13.25
N HIS A 14 -12.68 38.05 13.35
CA HIS A 14 -12.23 36.67 13.37
C HIS A 14 -11.86 36.20 11.96
N ARG A 15 -10.73 35.52 11.84
CA ARG A 15 -10.29 34.90 10.58
C ARG A 15 -11.18 33.69 10.28
N ILE A 16 -11.93 33.76 9.19
CA ILE A 16 -12.89 32.70 8.81
C ILE A 16 -12.40 31.90 7.59
N ALA A 17 -11.47 32.44 6.81
CA ALA A 17 -10.83 31.72 5.72
C ALA A 17 -9.41 32.22 5.48
N VAL A 18 -8.58 31.34 4.94
CA VAL A 18 -7.24 31.65 4.41
C VAL A 18 -7.32 31.61 2.90
N VAL A 19 -6.79 32.64 2.25
CA VAL A 19 -6.67 32.77 0.81
C VAL A 19 -5.20 32.61 0.47
N LEU A 20 -4.92 31.61 -0.35
CA LEU A 20 -3.60 31.29 -0.89
C LEU A 20 -3.65 31.43 -2.41
N ASP A 21 -2.52 31.77 -3.02
CA ASP A 21 -2.39 31.64 -4.46
C ASP A 21 -2.45 30.15 -4.83
N THR A 22 -3.03 29.83 -5.99
CA THR A 22 -3.14 28.43 -6.45
C THR A 22 -1.77 27.75 -6.50
N ALA A 23 -0.73 28.45 -6.96
CA ALA A 23 0.62 27.89 -7.04
C ALA A 23 1.26 27.70 -5.65
N GLU A 24 0.82 28.43 -4.64
CA GLU A 24 1.24 28.22 -3.25
C GLU A 24 0.50 27.03 -2.63
N TYR A 25 -0.79 26.89 -2.92
CA TYR A 25 -1.61 25.76 -2.49
C TYR A 25 -1.10 24.43 -3.07
N GLU A 26 -0.83 24.38 -4.37
CA GLU A 26 -0.29 23.19 -5.04
C GLU A 26 1.05 22.75 -4.46
N ARG A 27 1.97 23.70 -4.21
CA ARG A 27 3.25 23.41 -3.56
C ARG A 27 3.08 22.87 -2.13
N LEU A 28 2.12 23.39 -1.39
CA LEU A 28 1.84 22.90 -0.03
C LEU A 28 1.32 21.45 -0.05
N LEU A 29 0.53 21.10 -1.06
CA LEU A 29 0.05 19.72 -1.25
C LEU A 29 1.21 18.78 -1.60
N GLU A 30 2.11 19.21 -2.49
CA GLU A 30 3.30 18.44 -2.90
C GLU A 30 4.24 18.18 -1.71
N GLU A 31 4.54 19.21 -0.90
CA GLU A 31 5.34 19.04 0.33
C GLU A 31 4.69 18.07 1.33
N LEU A 32 3.35 18.05 1.43
CA LEU A 32 2.63 17.12 2.30
C LEU A 32 2.67 15.68 1.79
N GLU A 33 2.64 15.48 0.47
CA GLU A 33 2.76 14.16 -0.16
C GLU A 33 4.17 13.59 0.04
N GLU A 34 5.21 14.38 -0.20
CA GLU A 34 6.60 14.00 0.08
C GLU A 34 6.85 13.67 1.56
N LEU A 35 6.14 14.32 2.49
CA LEU A 35 6.21 14.00 3.91
C LEU A 35 5.52 12.67 4.22
N ARG A 36 4.37 12.38 3.59
CA ARG A 36 3.68 11.09 3.72
C ARG A 36 4.50 9.94 3.17
N GLU A 37 5.03 10.06 1.96
CA GLU A 37 5.86 9.02 1.34
C GLU A 37 7.09 8.69 2.22
N ARG A 38 7.69 9.73 2.80
CA ARG A 38 8.83 9.59 3.71
C ARG A 38 8.46 8.89 5.02
N ASP A 39 7.29 9.18 5.59
CA ASP A 39 6.80 8.51 6.79
C ASP A 39 6.40 7.05 6.51
N GLU A 40 5.85 6.76 5.32
CA GLU A 40 5.54 5.40 4.88
C GLU A 40 6.82 4.57 4.70
N MET A 41 7.86 5.13 4.05
CA MET A 41 9.18 4.48 3.97
C MET A 41 9.82 4.27 5.34
N ARG A 42 9.61 5.19 6.29
CA ARG A 42 10.19 5.09 7.64
C ARG A 42 9.48 4.06 8.52
N ASN A 43 8.20 3.79 8.24
CA ASN A 43 7.41 2.74 8.89
C ASN A 43 7.48 1.39 8.15
N TYR A 44 8.14 1.36 6.99
CA TYR A 44 8.42 0.12 6.28
C TYR A 44 9.49 -0.68 7.06
N ASP A 45 9.04 -1.77 7.69
CA ASP A 45 9.92 -2.75 8.33
C ASP A 45 10.02 -3.98 7.43
N PRO A 46 11.16 -4.21 6.73
CA PRO A 46 11.34 -5.34 5.83
C PRO A 46 11.38 -6.69 6.57
N THR A 47 11.44 -6.69 7.90
CA THR A 47 11.38 -7.90 8.72
C THR A 47 9.96 -8.25 9.17
N LYS A 48 9.01 -7.33 8.95
CA LYS A 48 7.62 -7.54 9.30
C LYS A 48 6.95 -8.40 8.24
N ASP A 49 6.30 -9.46 8.67
CA ASP A 49 5.53 -10.34 7.80
C ASP A 49 4.36 -9.53 7.19
N PRO A 50 4.28 -9.39 5.86
CA PRO A 50 3.17 -8.68 5.21
C PRO A 50 1.82 -9.34 5.50
N ASP A 51 1.82 -10.61 5.90
CA ASP A 51 0.63 -11.39 6.22
C ASP A 51 0.28 -11.38 7.72
N GLU A 52 1.04 -10.64 8.55
CA GLU A 52 0.81 -10.57 10.00
C GLU A 52 -0.60 -10.04 10.31
N GLY A 53 -1.45 -10.91 10.90
CA GLY A 53 -2.83 -10.59 11.25
C GLY A 53 -3.86 -10.88 10.16
N LEU A 54 -3.46 -11.35 8.98
CA LEU A 54 -4.39 -11.83 7.96
C LEU A 54 -4.96 -13.20 8.39
N THR A 55 -6.27 -13.24 8.66
CA THR A 55 -6.98 -14.51 8.83
C THR A 55 -7.36 -15.07 7.46
N LEU A 56 -6.71 -16.17 7.03
CA LEU A 56 -7.15 -16.89 5.84
C LEU A 56 -8.64 -17.26 5.99
N ARG A 57 -9.45 -16.93 4.97
CA ARG A 57 -10.86 -17.36 4.92
C ARG A 57 -10.91 -18.88 5.01
N ALA A 58 -11.87 -19.41 5.80
CA ALA A 58 -11.99 -20.84 6.08
C ALA A 58 -12.02 -21.70 4.80
N ASP A 59 -12.68 -21.20 3.75
CA ASP A 59 -12.80 -21.87 2.46
C ASP A 59 -11.44 -22.05 1.76
N PHE A 60 -10.54 -21.08 1.89
CA PHE A 60 -9.21 -21.13 1.26
C PHE A 60 -8.30 -22.12 1.98
N ARG A 61 -8.39 -22.17 3.32
CA ARG A 61 -7.67 -23.15 4.14
C ARG A 61 -8.13 -24.58 3.84
N ALA A 62 -9.43 -24.79 3.69
CA ALA A 62 -9.98 -26.09 3.32
C ALA A 62 -9.46 -26.56 1.95
N LYS A 63 -9.41 -25.65 0.97
CA LYS A 63 -8.90 -25.93 -0.37
C LYS A 63 -7.40 -26.28 -0.37
N LEU A 64 -6.58 -25.57 0.42
CA LEU A 64 -5.16 -25.88 0.58
C LEU A 64 -4.92 -27.27 1.18
N LEU A 65 -5.64 -27.61 2.26
CA LEU A 65 -5.54 -28.93 2.89
C LEU A 65 -5.95 -30.05 1.92
N GLN A 66 -6.97 -29.82 1.10
CA GLN A 66 -7.41 -30.78 0.08
C GLN A 66 -6.34 -30.99 -0.99
N GLN A 67 -5.69 -29.91 -1.46
CA GLN A 67 -4.59 -30.00 -2.43
C GLN A 67 -3.37 -30.73 -1.86
N GLU A 68 -2.99 -30.45 -0.61
CA GLU A 68 -1.88 -31.12 0.06
C GLU A 68 -2.15 -32.62 0.23
N ALA A 69 -3.38 -32.99 0.62
CA ALA A 69 -3.79 -34.39 0.73
C ALA A 69 -3.76 -35.11 -0.62
N ALA A 70 -4.26 -34.49 -1.69
CA ALA A 70 -4.25 -35.06 -3.04
C ALA A 70 -2.83 -35.18 -3.63
N TYR A 71 -1.91 -34.26 -3.27
CA TYR A 71 -0.50 -34.38 -3.62
C TYR A 71 0.17 -35.55 -2.88
N LYS A 72 -0.06 -35.68 -1.56
CA LYS A 72 0.46 -36.81 -0.76
C LYS A 72 -0.12 -38.16 -1.18
N ALA A 73 -1.36 -38.19 -1.62
CA ALA A 73 -2.02 -39.36 -2.16
C ALA A 73 -1.51 -39.76 -3.56
N GLY A 74 -0.66 -38.92 -4.19
CA GLY A 74 -0.13 -39.16 -5.53
C GLY A 74 -1.12 -38.91 -6.66
N GLU A 75 -2.30 -38.36 -6.36
CA GLU A 75 -3.33 -38.00 -7.34
C GLU A 75 -2.97 -36.73 -8.11
N LEU A 76 -2.23 -35.83 -7.47
CA LEU A 76 -1.67 -34.63 -8.10
C LEU A 76 -0.18 -34.82 -8.34
N LYS A 77 0.23 -34.81 -9.61
CA LYS A 77 1.64 -34.53 -9.96
C LYS A 77 1.85 -33.03 -9.77
N GLY A 78 2.59 -32.67 -8.74
CA GLY A 78 3.07 -31.31 -8.56
C GLY A 78 3.84 -30.88 -9.80
N LYS A 79 3.53 -29.70 -10.30
CA LYS A 79 4.33 -29.09 -11.36
C LYS A 79 5.65 -28.60 -10.75
N PRO A 80 6.78 -28.70 -11.47
CA PRO A 80 8.01 -28.03 -11.08
C PRO A 80 7.78 -26.54 -10.87
N LEU A 81 8.51 -25.95 -9.93
CA LEU A 81 8.35 -24.55 -9.56
C LEU A 81 8.64 -23.62 -10.74
N GLU A 82 9.58 -24.01 -11.62
CA GLU A 82 9.89 -23.28 -12.86
C GLU A 82 8.71 -23.28 -13.84
N GLN A 83 7.97 -24.39 -13.92
CA GLN A 83 6.81 -24.47 -14.81
C GLN A 83 5.65 -23.60 -14.30
N VAL A 84 5.48 -23.52 -12.98
CA VAL A 84 4.47 -22.65 -12.36
C VAL A 84 4.85 -21.18 -12.52
N ALA A 85 6.12 -20.83 -12.36
CA ALA A 85 6.62 -19.47 -12.60
C ALA A 85 6.32 -19.02 -14.03
N SER A 86 6.57 -19.91 -15.01
CA SER A 86 6.32 -19.61 -16.42
C SER A 86 4.85 -19.47 -16.79
N GLU A 87 3.98 -20.33 -16.24
CA GLU A 87 2.54 -20.20 -16.42
C GLU A 87 1.97 -18.90 -15.83
N LEU A 88 2.60 -18.36 -14.79
CA LEU A 88 2.20 -17.12 -14.14
C LEU A 88 2.86 -15.86 -14.72
N GLY A 89 3.74 -16.01 -15.71
CA GLY A 89 4.50 -14.90 -16.29
C GLY A 89 5.46 -14.25 -15.29
N LEU A 90 5.92 -15.02 -14.30
CA LEU A 90 6.92 -14.60 -13.31
C LEU A 90 8.35 -14.95 -13.74
N ASP A 91 8.54 -15.22 -15.03
CA ASP A 91 9.84 -15.55 -15.62
C ASP A 91 10.77 -14.33 -15.76
N ASP A 92 10.29 -13.13 -15.43
CA ASP A 92 11.08 -11.91 -15.50
C ASP A 92 11.76 -11.57 -14.14
N ASP A 93 13.08 -11.42 -14.26
CA ASP A 93 14.06 -10.77 -13.39
C ASP A 93 14.71 -11.58 -12.24
N VAL A 94 15.83 -12.21 -12.60
CA VAL A 94 17.02 -12.44 -11.75
C VAL A 94 17.61 -11.13 -11.27
#